data_AF-G0PGH1-F1
#
_entry.id   AF-G0PGH1-F1
#
_cell.length_a   1.000
_cell.length_b   1.000
_cell.length_c   1.000
_cell.angle_alpha   90.00
_cell.angle_beta   90.00
_cell.angle_gamma   90.00
#
_symmetry.space_group_name_H-M   'P 1'
#
loop_
_entity.id
_entity.type
_entity.pdbx_description
1 polymer ?
#
loop_
_entity_poly.entity_id
_entity_poly.type
_entity_poly.pdbx_seq_one_letter_code
_entity_poly.pdbx_strand_id
1 'polypeptide(L)'
;MVMIEAFLGMAKYLSPREDDDWSDRLNYLITPNLLLAFSVLISFKQFGGRPIECMFPNKFPGSWEQYAENYCWSQDTYFVEPTQDVSLVKQEERYTPDRQLSYYQWVPSFSSFKLPSSEHLVIFGRIRIHEVVEKAKDNANVEEEVREKNIGILKRHLSSALRFQANMESKRVQVHKTVTFLNFQYSSGFISWIYLFTKSLYFINVFAQLYFMN
;
A
#
# COMPACT_ATOMS: atom_id res chain seq x y z
N MET A 1 16.45 20.63 8.18
CA MET A 1 17.15 20.24 6.93
C MET A 1 16.87 18.77 6.58
N VAL A 2 17.19 17.80 7.45
CA VAL A 2 16.92 16.35 7.23
C VAL A 2 15.45 16.01 6.99
N MET A 3 14.52 16.66 7.70
CA MET A 3 13.09 16.41 7.54
C MET A 3 12.58 16.83 6.15
N ILE A 4 13.06 17.96 5.61
CA ILE A 4 12.62 18.47 4.31
C ILE A 4 13.17 17.59 3.17
N GLU A 5 14.41 17.12 3.27
CA GLU A 5 14.97 16.17 2.30
C GLU A 5 14.27 14.81 2.36
N ALA A 6 13.88 14.33 3.54
CA ALA A 6 13.05 13.13 3.68
C ALA A 6 11.66 13.32 3.04
N PHE A 7 11.02 14.47 3.26
CA PHE A 7 9.74 14.81 2.63
C PHE A 7 9.86 14.95 1.11
N LEU A 8 10.94 15.55 0.60
CA LEU A 8 11.19 15.69 -0.84
C LEU A 8 11.54 14.34 -1.48
N GLY A 9 12.31 13.48 -0.80
CA GLY A 9 12.58 12.11 -1.21
C GLY A 9 11.30 11.27 -1.27
N MET A 10 10.41 11.42 -0.29
CA MET A 10 9.10 10.80 -0.27
C MET A 10 8.21 11.37 -1.40
N ALA A 11 8.23 12.69 -1.63
CA ALA A 11 7.50 13.36 -2.70
C ALA A 11 7.93 12.89 -4.09
N LYS A 12 9.22 12.57 -4.29
CA LYS A 12 9.73 11.99 -5.53
C LYS A 12 9.26 10.54 -5.73
N TYR A 13 9.14 9.78 -4.63
CA TYR A 13 8.50 8.46 -4.62
C TYR A 13 6.97 8.54 -4.84
N LEU A 14 6.38 9.70 -4.54
CA LEU A 14 4.98 10.02 -4.78
C LEU A 14 4.70 10.52 -6.21
N SER A 15 5.74 10.70 -7.05
CA SER A 15 5.53 11.12 -8.43
C SER A 15 4.92 9.97 -9.23
N PRO A 16 3.75 10.16 -9.87
CA PRO A 16 3.21 9.14 -10.76
C PRO A 16 4.20 8.89 -11.90
N ARG A 17 4.45 7.62 -12.24
CA ARG A 17 5.13 7.31 -13.50
C ARG A 17 4.18 7.56 -14.65
N GLU A 18 4.73 8.05 -15.76
CA GLU A 18 3.93 8.45 -16.92
C GLU A 18 3.30 7.27 -17.67
N ASP A 19 3.74 6.04 -17.38
CA ASP A 19 3.35 4.82 -18.10
C ASP A 19 2.30 3.97 -17.36
N ASP A 20 1.95 4.39 -16.14
CA ASP A 20 1.07 3.61 -15.27
C ASP A 20 -0.41 3.92 -15.53
N ASP A 21 -1.23 2.86 -15.54
CA ASP A 21 -2.69 2.97 -15.54
C ASP A 21 -3.19 3.70 -14.28
N TRP A 22 -4.32 4.38 -14.39
CA TRP A 22 -4.97 5.02 -13.23
C TRP A 22 -5.26 4.04 -12.09
N SER A 23 -5.61 2.80 -12.40
CA SER A 23 -5.83 1.78 -11.38
C SER A 23 -4.57 1.46 -10.58
N ASP A 24 -3.39 1.50 -11.22
CA ASP A 24 -2.13 1.22 -10.56
C ASP A 24 -1.77 2.38 -9.64
N ARG A 25 -1.91 3.61 -10.13
CA ARG A 25 -1.72 4.83 -9.33
C ARG A 25 -2.62 4.83 -8.10
N LEU A 26 -3.86 4.36 -8.19
CA LEU A 26 -4.71 4.23 -7.01
C LEU A 26 -4.12 3.28 -5.97
N ASN A 27 -3.62 2.12 -6.39
CA ASN A 27 -3.16 1.06 -5.50
C ASN A 27 -1.76 1.29 -4.90
N TYR A 28 -0.78 1.77 -5.68
CA TYR A 28 0.59 1.97 -5.16
C TYR A 28 0.84 3.38 -4.62
N LEU A 29 0.09 4.37 -5.10
CA LEU A 29 0.34 5.78 -4.79
C LEU A 29 -0.75 6.37 -3.91
N ILE A 30 -2.01 6.37 -4.33
CA ILE A 30 -3.06 7.14 -3.64
C ILE A 30 -3.45 6.47 -2.32
N THR A 31 -3.95 5.23 -2.39
CA THR A 31 -4.45 4.48 -1.22
C THR A 31 -3.43 4.39 -0.08
N PRO A 32 -2.18 3.92 -0.29
CA PRO A 32 -1.26 3.75 0.83
C PRO A 32 -0.79 5.07 1.44
N ASN A 33 -0.73 6.15 0.67
CA ASN A 33 -0.34 7.46 1.21
C ASN A 33 -1.50 8.16 1.92
N LEU A 34 -2.75 7.95 1.48
CA LEU A 34 -3.95 8.36 2.21
C LEU A 34 -4.04 7.62 3.55
N LEU A 35 -3.87 6.30 3.54
CA LEU A 35 -3.84 5.46 4.74
C LEU A 35 -2.70 5.86 5.69
N LEU A 36 -1.50 6.14 5.15
CA LEU A 36 -0.39 6.63 5.96
C LEU A 36 -0.70 7.98 6.60
N ALA A 37 -1.30 8.92 5.86
CA ALA A 37 -1.68 10.23 6.39
C ALA A 37 -2.70 10.09 7.52
N PHE A 38 -3.75 9.27 7.33
CA PHE A 38 -4.71 9.01 8.39
C PHE A 38 -4.10 8.28 9.58
N SER A 39 -3.21 7.30 9.37
CA SER A 39 -2.51 6.62 10.45
C SER A 39 -1.67 7.58 11.28
N VAL A 40 -0.94 8.50 10.64
CA VAL A 40 -0.16 9.56 11.32
C VAL A 40 -1.09 10.51 12.09
N LEU A 41 -2.20 10.95 11.50
CA LEU A 41 -3.17 11.83 12.17
C LEU A 41 -3.82 11.16 13.39
N ILE A 42 -4.25 9.90 13.25
CA ILE A 42 -4.82 9.12 14.35
C ILE A 42 -3.76 8.91 15.43
N SER A 43 -2.55 8.49 15.07
CA SER A 43 -1.44 8.30 16.00
C SER A 43 -1.11 9.59 16.76
N PHE A 44 -1.11 10.73 16.08
CA PHE A 44 -0.89 12.02 16.75
C PHE A 44 -1.96 12.31 17.80
N LYS A 45 -3.24 12.05 17.49
CA LYS A 45 -4.34 12.19 18.46
C LYS A 45 -4.23 11.18 19.60
N GLN A 46 -3.78 9.96 19.31
CA GLN A 46 -3.69 8.86 20.27
C GLN A 46 -2.56 9.05 21.29
N PHE A 47 -1.38 9.46 20.83
CA PHE A 47 -0.19 9.60 21.66
C PHE A 47 0.02 11.02 22.19
N GLY A 48 -0.53 12.04 21.53
CA GLY A 48 -0.40 13.45 21.91
C GLY A 48 -1.56 14.00 22.75
N GLY A 49 -2.59 13.20 23.04
CA GLY A 49 -3.80 13.63 23.75
C GLY A 49 -4.31 12.61 24.76
N ARG A 50 -5.53 12.83 25.26
CA ARG A 50 -6.30 11.87 26.08
C ARG A 50 -7.16 11.02 25.12
N PRO A 51 -6.78 9.76 24.80
CA PRO A 51 -7.49 8.97 23.81
C PRO A 51 -8.89 8.53 24.24
N ILE A 52 -9.13 8.49 25.55
CA ILE A 52 -10.41 8.18 26.18
C ILE A 52 -10.61 9.11 27.37
N GLU A 53 -11.84 9.60 27.54
CA GLU A 53 -12.25 10.37 28.72
C GLU A 53 -13.32 9.55 29.45
N CYS A 54 -13.16 9.39 30.76
CA CYS A 54 -14.06 8.59 31.58
C CYS A 54 -14.89 9.47 32.51
N MET A 55 -16.12 9.06 32.81
CA MET A 55 -16.93 9.71 33.83
C MET A 55 -16.39 9.31 35.21
N PHE A 56 -15.49 10.12 35.76
CA PHE A 56 -14.80 9.84 37.02
C PHE A 56 -15.45 10.59 38.21
N PRO A 57 -15.56 9.98 39.40
CA PRO A 57 -16.17 10.66 40.55
C PRO A 57 -15.35 11.85 41.02
N ASN A 58 -15.98 13.02 41.17
CA ASN A 58 -15.35 14.28 41.62
C ASN A 58 -14.78 14.26 43.06
N LYS A 59 -14.88 13.13 43.78
CA LYS A 59 -14.32 12.97 45.13
C LYS A 59 -12.81 12.72 45.12
N PHE A 60 -12.26 12.28 44.00
CA PHE A 60 -10.85 11.93 43.85
C PHE A 60 -10.07 13.05 43.14
N PRO A 61 -8.75 13.16 43.37
CA PRO A 61 -7.92 14.13 42.65
C PRO A 61 -7.78 13.75 41.17
N GLY A 62 -7.60 14.74 40.30
CA GLY A 62 -7.47 14.55 38.85
C GLY A 62 -6.28 13.67 38.41
N SER A 63 -5.29 13.44 39.27
CA SER A 63 -4.22 12.45 38.99
C SER A 63 -4.76 11.02 38.91
N TRP A 64 -5.79 10.69 39.69
CA TRP A 64 -6.45 9.38 39.64
C TRP A 64 -7.33 9.23 38.41
N GLU A 65 -7.93 10.33 37.95
CA GLU A 65 -8.67 10.38 36.69
C GLU A 65 -7.75 10.03 35.50
N GLN A 66 -6.59 10.70 35.41
CA GLN A 66 -5.57 10.39 34.39
C GLN A 66 -5.08 8.95 34.46
N TYR A 67 -4.89 8.40 35.67
CA TYR A 67 -4.53 7.00 35.84
C TYR A 67 -5.64 6.06 35.35
N ALA A 68 -6.90 6.34 35.71
CA ALA A 68 -8.04 5.54 35.31
C ALA A 68 -8.24 5.54 33.80
N GLU A 69 -8.11 6.69 33.13
CA GLU A 69 -8.18 6.79 31.67
C GLU A 69 -7.09 5.98 30.99
N ASN A 70 -5.84 6.08 31.45
CA ASN A 70 -4.73 5.29 30.89
C ASN A 70 -4.94 3.79 31.11
N TYR A 71 -5.47 3.41 32.27
CA TYR A 71 -5.83 2.02 32.57
C TYR A 71 -6.93 1.50 31.65
N CYS A 72 -8.02 2.28 31.49
CA CYS A 72 -9.12 1.95 30.59
C CYS A 72 -8.70 1.93 29.12
N TRP A 73 -7.73 2.75 28.71
CA TRP A 73 -7.18 2.74 27.35
C TRP A 73 -6.34 1.49 27.07
N SER A 74 -5.56 1.04 28.06
CA SER A 74 -4.68 -0.12 27.91
C SER A 74 -5.41 -1.47 28.04
N GLN A 75 -6.56 -1.49 28.70
CA GLN A 75 -7.38 -2.70 28.88
C GLN A 75 -8.53 -2.73 27.88
N ASP A 76 -8.99 -3.94 27.54
CA ASP A 76 -10.15 -4.09 26.67
C ASP A 76 -11.42 -3.55 27.35
N THR A 77 -12.16 -2.73 26.61
CA THR A 77 -13.44 -2.17 27.07
C THR A 77 -14.61 -2.94 26.46
N TYR A 78 -15.81 -2.75 27.01
CA TYR A 78 -17.03 -3.41 26.52
C TYR A 78 -18.19 -2.44 26.42
N PHE A 79 -19.09 -2.71 25.49
CA PHE A 79 -20.32 -1.94 25.30
C PHE A 79 -21.48 -2.57 26.08
N VAL A 80 -22.26 -1.71 26.76
CA VAL A 80 -23.55 -2.05 27.37
C VAL A 80 -24.58 -1.05 26.88
N GLU A 81 -25.77 -1.54 26.56
CA GLU A 81 -26.86 -0.68 26.10
C GLU A 81 -27.28 0.30 27.22
N PRO A 82 -27.49 1.60 26.93
CA PRO A 82 -27.82 2.59 27.94
C PRO A 82 -29.09 2.32 28.75
N THR A 83 -29.99 1.46 28.24
CA THR A 83 -31.25 1.07 28.88
C THR A 83 -31.08 -0.01 29.96
N GLN A 84 -29.94 -0.70 29.98
CA GLN A 84 -29.66 -1.79 30.90
C GLN A 84 -28.66 -1.36 31.99
N ASP A 85 -29.04 -1.56 33.26
CA ASP A 85 -28.12 -1.33 34.37
C ASP A 85 -26.95 -2.33 34.35
N VAL A 86 -25.73 -1.80 34.36
CA VAL A 86 -24.48 -2.59 34.32
C VAL A 86 -24.41 -3.59 35.49
N SER A 87 -25.03 -3.27 36.63
CA SER A 87 -25.10 -4.15 37.81
C SER A 87 -25.91 -5.42 37.59
N LEU A 88 -26.85 -5.42 36.63
CA LEU A 88 -27.69 -6.57 36.30
C LEU A 88 -27.00 -7.54 35.32
N VAL A 89 -26.01 -7.06 34.57
CA VAL A 89 -25.23 -7.89 33.63
C VAL A 89 -24.16 -8.63 34.42
N LYS A 90 -24.11 -9.96 34.31
CA LYS A 90 -23.05 -10.76 34.94
C LYS A 90 -21.70 -10.44 34.33
N GLN A 91 -20.63 -10.53 35.12
CA GLN A 91 -19.28 -10.19 34.67
C GLN A 91 -18.84 -11.05 33.47
N GLU A 92 -19.21 -12.32 33.45
CA GLU A 92 -18.97 -13.26 32.36
C GLU A 92 -19.65 -12.87 31.03
N GLU A 93 -20.77 -12.16 31.10
CA GLU A 93 -21.53 -11.66 29.94
C GLU A 93 -21.08 -10.25 29.50
N ARG A 94 -20.20 -9.57 30.25
CA ARG A 94 -19.67 -8.24 29.89
C ARG A 94 -18.51 -8.35 28.90
N TYR A 95 -17.67 -9.38 29.06
CA TYR A 95 -16.46 -9.59 28.25
C TYR A 95 -16.67 -10.62 27.12
N THR A 96 -17.91 -10.75 26.65
CA THR A 96 -18.21 -11.60 25.50
C THR A 96 -17.63 -10.95 24.23
N PRO A 97 -17.10 -11.73 23.26
CA PRO A 97 -16.52 -11.19 22.03
C PRO A 97 -17.44 -10.22 21.27
N ASP A 98 -18.75 -10.39 21.37
CA ASP A 98 -19.74 -9.52 20.72
C ASP A 98 -19.86 -8.12 21.35
N ARG A 99 -19.39 -7.94 22.60
CA ARG A 99 -19.47 -6.67 23.34
C ARG A 99 -18.11 -6.00 23.50
N GLN A 100 -17.02 -6.73 23.31
CA GLN A 100 -15.66 -6.25 23.52
C GLN A 100 -15.21 -5.29 22.41
N LEU A 101 -14.57 -4.20 22.80
CA LEU A 101 -14.11 -3.12 21.93
C LEU A 101 -12.59 -3.01 21.99
N SER A 102 -11.90 -3.80 21.17
CA SER A 102 -10.42 -3.80 21.11
C SER A 102 -9.84 -3.07 19.89
N TYR A 103 -10.64 -2.79 18.86
CA TYR A 103 -10.15 -2.35 17.54
C TYR A 103 -9.38 -1.02 17.57
N TYR A 104 -9.72 -0.09 18.48
CA TYR A 104 -9.07 1.22 18.57
C TYR A 104 -7.55 1.15 18.77
N GLN A 105 -7.05 0.10 19.44
CA GLN A 105 -5.62 -0.08 19.69
C GLN A 105 -4.86 -0.53 18.44
N TRP A 106 -5.54 -1.22 17.52
CA TRP A 106 -4.91 -1.90 16.38
C TRP A 106 -4.99 -1.11 15.07
N VAL A 107 -5.92 -0.15 14.96
CA VAL A 107 -6.17 0.66 13.75
C VAL A 107 -4.89 1.34 13.20
N PRO A 108 -4.03 1.99 14.01
CA PRO A 108 -2.81 2.63 13.48
C PRO A 108 -1.80 1.63 12.90
N SER A 109 -1.73 0.41 13.47
CA SER A 109 -0.78 -0.64 13.09
C SER A 109 -1.12 -1.30 11.76
N PHE A 110 -2.41 -1.55 11.49
CA PHE A 110 -2.85 -2.25 10.26
C PHE A 110 -2.91 -1.34 9.03
N SER A 111 -3.07 -0.03 9.22
CA SER A 111 -3.15 0.94 8.11
C SER A 111 -1.82 1.12 7.35
N SER A 112 -0.73 0.49 7.80
CA SER A 112 0.62 0.67 7.25
C SER A 112 1.06 -0.40 6.24
N PHE A 113 0.17 -1.31 5.82
CA PHE A 113 0.50 -2.33 4.80
C PHE A 113 0.69 -1.70 3.41
N LYS A 114 1.85 -1.09 3.19
CA LYS A 114 2.44 -0.93 1.87
C LYS A 114 2.92 -2.30 1.43
N LEU A 115 2.07 -3.07 0.75
CA LEU A 115 2.58 -4.19 -0.04
C LEU A 115 3.52 -3.59 -1.10
N PRO A 116 4.74 -4.14 -1.27
CA PRO A 116 5.64 -3.66 -2.30
C PRO A 116 4.89 -3.68 -3.62
N SER A 117 4.73 -2.51 -4.24
CA SER A 117 4.35 -2.44 -5.64
C SER A 117 5.29 -3.37 -6.39
N SER A 118 4.73 -4.21 -7.22
CA SER A 118 5.39 -5.30 -7.94
C SER A 118 6.30 -4.77 -9.06
N GLU A 119 7.09 -3.71 -8.79
CA GLU A 119 8.09 -3.16 -9.69
C GLU A 119 9.10 -4.23 -10.12
N HIS A 120 9.27 -5.26 -9.30
CA HIS A 120 10.16 -6.39 -9.58
C HIS A 120 9.58 -7.42 -10.56
N LEU A 121 8.27 -7.37 -10.90
CA LEU A 121 7.65 -8.39 -11.75
C LEU A 121 7.60 -8.02 -13.25
N VAL A 122 7.76 -6.74 -13.60
CA VAL A 122 7.83 -6.29 -15.01
C VAL A 122 9.25 -6.45 -15.59
N ILE A 123 10.23 -6.85 -14.78
CA ILE A 123 11.62 -7.11 -15.19
C ILE A 123 11.74 -8.23 -16.24
N PHE A 124 10.70 -9.05 -16.43
CA PHE A 124 10.72 -10.14 -17.42
C PHE A 124 10.46 -9.67 -18.87
N GLY A 125 10.05 -8.42 -19.08
CA GLY A 125 10.06 -7.76 -20.39
C GLY A 125 11.28 -6.84 -20.49
N ARG A 126 12.26 -7.16 -21.34
CA ARG A 126 13.47 -6.33 -21.53
C ARG A 126 13.21 -4.89 -22.03
N ILE A 127 11.95 -4.51 -22.28
CA ILE A 127 11.52 -3.17 -22.66
C ILE A 127 11.21 -2.39 -21.39
N ARG A 128 12.09 -1.48 -21.00
CA ARG A 128 11.76 -0.42 -20.04
C ARG A 128 10.87 0.61 -20.72
N ILE A 129 9.55 0.37 -20.69
CA ILE A 129 8.54 1.26 -21.29
C ILE A 129 8.69 2.68 -20.75
N HIS A 130 8.99 2.80 -19.46
CA HIS A 130 9.27 4.06 -18.79
C HIS A 130 10.34 4.92 -19.48
N GLU A 131 11.51 4.35 -19.73
CA GLU A 131 12.60 5.09 -20.39
C GLU A 131 12.25 5.49 -21.82
N VAL A 132 11.39 4.71 -22.49
CA VAL A 132 10.93 4.99 -23.86
C VAL A 132 9.99 6.19 -23.85
N VAL A 133 9.00 6.20 -22.96
CA VAL A 133 8.02 7.29 -22.85
C VAL A 133 8.68 8.56 -22.33
N GLU A 134 9.57 8.46 -21.34
CA GLU A 134 10.31 9.60 -20.81
C GLU A 134 11.15 10.28 -21.89
N LYS A 135 11.91 9.51 -22.68
CA LYS A 135 12.70 10.05 -23.80
C LYS A 135 11.84 10.56 -24.95
N ALA A 136 10.66 9.96 -25.18
CA ALA A 136 9.75 10.43 -26.21
C ALA A 136 9.05 11.74 -25.83
N LYS A 137 8.79 11.95 -24.54
CA LYS A 137 8.13 13.16 -23.99
C LYS A 137 9.12 14.23 -23.51
N ASP A 138 10.42 14.03 -23.70
CA ASP A 138 11.45 15.01 -23.35
C ASP A 138 11.16 16.35 -24.04
N ASN A 139 11.04 17.43 -23.25
CA ASN A 139 10.78 18.78 -23.74
C ASN A 139 11.92 19.28 -24.65
N ALA A 140 13.13 18.72 -24.53
CA ALA A 140 14.25 19.03 -25.41
C ALA A 140 14.07 18.49 -26.84
N ASN A 141 13.08 17.63 -27.10
CA ASN A 141 12.75 17.14 -28.45
C ASN A 141 12.19 18.23 -29.39
N VAL A 142 11.97 19.44 -28.90
CA VAL A 142 11.67 20.62 -29.73
C VAL A 142 12.87 20.96 -30.62
N GLU A 143 14.09 20.75 -30.13
CA GLU A 143 15.32 20.95 -30.89
C GLU A 143 15.59 19.75 -31.81
N GLU A 144 15.82 20.02 -33.11
CA GLU A 144 15.94 18.97 -34.13
C GLU A 144 17.14 18.04 -33.89
N GLU A 145 18.28 18.58 -33.44
CA GLU A 145 19.46 17.78 -33.11
C GLU A 145 19.23 16.81 -31.94
N VAL A 146 18.53 17.27 -30.90
CA VAL A 146 18.22 16.46 -29.71
C VAL A 146 17.19 15.39 -30.07
N ARG A 147 16.18 15.75 -30.85
CA ARG A 147 15.15 14.84 -31.35
C ARG A 147 15.75 13.69 -32.14
N GLU A 148 16.64 13.96 -33.10
CA GLU A 148 17.31 12.92 -33.89
C GLU A 148 18.17 11.98 -33.02
N LYS A 149 18.88 12.53 -32.04
CA LYS A 149 19.64 11.73 -31.06
C LYS A 149 18.72 10.82 -30.24
N ASN A 150 17.60 11.36 -29.72
CA ASN A 150 16.63 10.61 -28.94
C ASN A 150 15.94 9.52 -29.77
N ILE A 151 15.53 9.82 -31.02
CA ILE A 151 14.99 8.82 -31.97
C ILE A 151 16.02 7.71 -32.22
N GLY A 152 17.30 8.05 -32.40
CA GLY A 152 18.37 7.08 -32.57
C GLY A 152 18.53 6.13 -31.38
N ILE A 153 18.46 6.67 -30.15
CA ILE A 153 18.51 5.89 -28.90
C ILE A 153 17.30 4.96 -28.82
N LEU A 154 16.09 5.50 -29.04
CA LEU A 154 14.84 4.75 -28.99
C LEU A 154 14.84 3.60 -30.01
N LYS A 155 15.25 3.87 -31.26
CA LYS A 155 15.35 2.85 -32.31
C LYS A 155 16.27 1.69 -31.92
N ARG A 156 17.45 1.99 -31.35
CA ARG A 156 18.38 0.95 -30.88
C ARG A 156 17.79 0.13 -29.73
N HIS A 157 17.14 0.79 -28.78
CA HIS A 157 16.50 0.14 -27.64
C HIS A 157 15.36 -0.79 -28.09
N LEU A 158 14.40 -0.28 -28.87
CA LEU A 158 13.28 -1.06 -29.39
C LEU A 158 13.75 -2.21 -30.29
N SER A 159 14.68 -1.96 -31.22
CA SER A 159 15.20 -3.03 -32.10
C SER A 159 15.90 -4.13 -31.29
N SER A 160 16.63 -3.78 -30.24
CA SER A 160 17.33 -4.78 -29.41
C SER A 160 16.33 -5.61 -28.60
N ALA A 161 15.29 -4.98 -28.07
CA ALA A 161 14.27 -5.66 -27.31
C ALA A 161 13.37 -6.57 -28.17
N LEU A 162 12.96 -6.12 -29.35
CA LEU A 162 12.18 -6.92 -30.30
C LEU A 162 12.98 -8.14 -30.79
N ARG A 163 14.28 -7.97 -31.09
CA ARG A 163 15.17 -9.11 -31.44
C ARG A 163 15.30 -10.09 -30.29
N PHE A 164 15.38 -9.60 -29.05
CA PHE A 164 15.42 -10.46 -27.87
C PHE A 164 14.12 -11.25 -27.70
N GLN A 165 12.96 -10.61 -27.87
CA GLN A 165 11.67 -11.27 -27.82
C GLN A 165 11.54 -12.36 -28.89
N ALA A 166 11.87 -12.04 -30.15
CA ALA A 166 11.87 -13.01 -31.25
C ALA A 166 12.82 -14.20 -30.99
N ASN A 167 14.00 -13.93 -30.42
CA ASN A 167 14.97 -14.98 -30.05
C ASN A 167 14.46 -15.87 -28.91
N MET A 168 13.75 -15.32 -27.93
CA MET A 168 13.18 -16.09 -26.82
C MET A 168 12.02 -16.98 -27.29
N GLU A 169 11.13 -16.46 -28.14
CA GLU A 169 10.05 -17.23 -28.74
C GLU A 169 10.59 -18.38 -29.60
N SER A 170 11.62 -18.11 -30.40
CA SER A 170 12.28 -19.12 -31.25
C SER A 170 12.97 -20.23 -30.43
N LYS A 171 13.60 -19.88 -29.31
CA LYS A 171 14.38 -20.83 -28.50
C LYS A 171 13.56 -21.60 -27.45
N ARG A 172 12.26 -21.34 -27.31
CA ARG A 172 11.36 -21.97 -26.29
C ARG A 172 12.01 -22.06 -24.91
N VAL A 173 12.62 -20.96 -24.46
CA VAL A 173 13.39 -20.95 -23.21
C VAL A 173 12.45 -21.16 -22.03
N GLN A 174 12.69 -22.22 -21.24
CA GLN A 174 11.98 -22.48 -19.99
C GLN A 174 12.54 -21.56 -18.89
N VAL A 175 11.67 -20.82 -18.21
CA VAL A 175 12.05 -19.73 -17.29
C VAL A 175 12.52 -20.27 -15.92
N HIS A 176 12.05 -21.44 -15.47
CA HIS A 176 12.46 -22.04 -14.20
C HIS A 176 12.56 -23.57 -14.26
N LYS A 177 13.73 -24.13 -13.94
CA LYS A 177 13.93 -25.60 -13.80
C LYS A 177 13.60 -26.14 -12.40
N THR A 178 13.53 -25.29 -11.38
CA THR A 178 13.55 -25.70 -9.96
C THR A 178 12.16 -25.78 -9.31
N VAL A 179 11.13 -25.13 -9.87
CA VAL A 179 9.76 -25.15 -9.34
C VAL A 179 8.80 -25.57 -10.46
N THR A 180 8.39 -26.83 -10.44
CA THR A 180 7.64 -27.47 -11.54
C THR A 180 6.27 -26.83 -11.81
N PHE A 181 5.65 -26.20 -10.80
CA PHE A 181 4.37 -25.48 -10.93
C PHE A 181 4.52 -24.08 -11.59
N LEU A 182 5.71 -23.46 -11.53
CA LEU A 182 6.00 -22.16 -12.15
C LEU A 182 6.72 -22.31 -13.49
N ASN A 183 6.59 -23.47 -14.14
CA ASN A 183 7.25 -23.78 -15.41
C ASN A 183 6.46 -23.18 -16.60
N PHE A 184 6.27 -21.86 -16.59
CA PHE A 184 5.60 -21.13 -17.65
C PHE A 184 6.57 -20.88 -18.82
N GLN A 185 6.17 -21.33 -20.01
CA GLN A 185 6.89 -21.06 -21.25
C GLN A 185 6.74 -19.57 -21.60
N TYR A 186 7.84 -18.91 -21.99
CA TYR A 186 7.79 -17.56 -22.55
C TYR A 186 7.04 -17.59 -23.88
N SER A 187 5.74 -17.31 -23.83
CA SER A 187 4.81 -17.22 -24.97
C SER A 187 4.38 -15.76 -25.12
N SER A 188 3.85 -15.36 -26.29
CA SER A 188 3.40 -13.97 -26.53
C SER A 188 2.36 -13.49 -25.50
N GLY A 189 1.61 -14.40 -24.87
CA GLY A 189 0.65 -14.11 -23.81
C GLY A 189 1.22 -14.05 -22.38
N PHE A 190 2.51 -14.34 -22.17
CA PHE A 190 3.13 -14.39 -20.84
C PHE A 190 3.12 -13.03 -20.14
N ILE A 191 3.45 -11.96 -20.87
CA ILE A 191 3.44 -10.60 -20.33
C ILE A 191 2.02 -10.21 -19.91
N SER A 192 1.02 -10.49 -20.77
CA SER A 192 -0.38 -10.24 -20.46
C SER A 192 -0.86 -11.05 -19.25
N TRP A 193 -0.41 -12.29 -19.10
CA TRP A 193 -0.77 -13.15 -17.97
C TRP A 193 -0.17 -12.63 -16.66
N ILE A 194 1.11 -12.21 -16.65
CA ILE A 194 1.75 -11.55 -15.50
C ILE A 194 1.03 -10.27 -15.12
N TYR A 195 0.64 -9.46 -16.10
CA TYR A 195 -0.10 -8.22 -15.87
C TYR A 195 -1.47 -8.52 -15.21
N LEU A 196 -2.25 -9.46 -15.76
CA LEU A 196 -3.53 -9.87 -15.18
C LEU A 196 -3.39 -10.48 -13.79
N PHE A 197 -2.36 -11.30 -13.57
CA PHE A 197 -2.05 -11.85 -12.25
C PHE A 197 -1.76 -10.75 -11.23
N THR A 198 -0.96 -9.75 -11.61
CA THR A 198 -0.66 -8.59 -10.77
C THR A 198 -1.93 -7.80 -10.41
N LYS A 199 -2.80 -7.53 -11.39
CA LYS A 199 -4.09 -6.86 -11.15
C LYS A 199 -5.00 -7.68 -10.23
N SER A 200 -4.95 -9.01 -10.35
CA SER A 200 -5.71 -9.92 -9.49
C SER A 200 -5.21 -9.86 -8.04
N LEU A 201 -3.89 -9.76 -7.83
CA LEU A 201 -3.31 -9.54 -6.50
C LEU A 201 -3.74 -8.20 -5.89
N TYR A 202 -3.81 -7.12 -6.67
CA TYR A 202 -4.34 -5.83 -6.20
C TYR A 202 -5.81 -5.95 -5.77
N PHE A 203 -6.62 -6.65 -6.55
CA PHE A 203 -8.03 -6.87 -6.22
C PHE A 203 -8.20 -7.70 -4.94
N ILE A 204 -7.42 -8.77 -4.78
CA ILE A 204 -7.38 -9.57 -3.54
C ILE A 204 -6.94 -8.71 -2.36
N ASN A 205 -5.96 -7.83 -2.53
CA ASN A 205 -5.52 -6.93 -1.48
C ASN A 205 -6.63 -5.98 -1.02
N VAL A 206 -7.37 -5.38 -1.95
CA VAL A 206 -8.52 -4.51 -1.61
C VAL A 206 -9.58 -5.30 -0.84
N PHE A 207 -9.90 -6.53 -1.26
CA PHE A 207 -10.83 -7.39 -0.51
C PHE A 207 -10.33 -7.76 0.87
N ALA A 208 -9.04 -8.09 1.00
CA ALA A 208 -8.44 -8.39 2.30
C ALA A 208 -8.52 -7.17 3.23
N GLN A 209 -8.18 -5.97 2.72
CA GLN A 209 -8.29 -4.72 3.48
C GLN A 209 -9.74 -4.44 3.91
N LEU A 210 -10.72 -4.66 3.03
CA LEU A 210 -12.14 -4.47 3.36
C LEU A 210 -12.66 -5.53 4.33
N TYR A 211 -12.17 -6.77 4.24
CA TYR A 211 -12.48 -7.84 5.19
C TYR A 211 -11.92 -7.56 6.59
N PHE A 212 -10.70 -7.02 6.70
CA PHE A 212 -10.13 -6.65 7.99
C PHE A 212 -10.79 -5.41 8.62
N MET A 213 -11.45 -4.57 7.82
CA MET A 213 -12.12 -3.35 8.29
C MET A 213 -13.58 -3.59 8.72
N ASN A 214 -14.21 -4.67 8.23
CA ASN A 214 -15.55 -5.10 8.63
C ASN A 214 -15.49 -6.11 9.79
#